data_AF-A0A7Y5PXU2-F1
#
_entry.id   AF-A0A7Y5PXU2-F1
#
_cell.length_a   1.000
_cell.length_b   1.000
_cell.length_c   1.000
_cell.angle_alpha   90.00
_cell.angle_beta   90.00
_cell.angle_gamma   90.00
#
_symmetry.space_group_name_H-M   'P 1'
#
loop_
_entity.id
_entity.type
_entity.pdbx_description
1 polymer ?
#
loop_
_entity_poly.entity_id
_entity_poly.type
_entity_poly.pdbx_seq_one_letter_code
_entity_poly.pdbx_strand_id
1 'polypeptide(L)'
;MNYPKRFLLPSLLALTLGCLPATAAAGQVDFNGLAEKFFKAHPVDGRSVSDVALDELVATHYALAQIGAIDVRFPREFLDDKGVVEDFKDSLTAILAVHELWLDWIGAPPEQVTKAKADFAELRKFLKGARAGTGASKAKNFFEIFSGAQDVQGALDRLRDGFRSGSMMGVTPLSTKPQVLIVAPNRQHFMELAGALGARQESSRSLYWNDSLANWTEFGWNETQVIALQYPPLKPNLTDFSEGVAMDSKEPTGLHQNVAQRAAVTLCWHTFGNALDPAFETAIGQVAVIDIYGENNTRSGGSGRSNTTDGMTAFIPGGRSEGGLLPPTNADSEWRVTAGKDYFVKPLKEGQKAGAKGGAKAKEEKLVYFQLKSDDTSKRTYVRAPFFGSAAQGKELPAPEFMTDYLEFFRAYKSAFLHWLREFGAAKPVEAHALFAQLLKGIAEAGSAATFEEVVKESYKVPLSTADLGQDSLEARFLAWLGSK
;
A
#
# COMPACT_ATOMS: atom_id res chain seq x y z
N MET A 1 -16.07 18.37 11.83
CA MET A 1 -15.68 18.41 10.42
C MET A 1 -16.04 17.05 9.82
N ASN A 2 -17.03 17.01 8.92
CA ASN A 2 -17.39 15.81 8.19
C ASN A 2 -16.42 15.69 7.01
N TYR A 3 -15.38 14.87 7.14
CA TYR A 3 -14.52 14.53 6.01
C TYR A 3 -15.31 13.64 5.04
N PRO A 4 -15.21 13.84 3.71
CA PRO A 4 -15.77 12.90 2.76
C PRO A 4 -15.12 11.52 2.97
N LYS A 5 -15.96 10.48 3.11
CA LYS A 5 -15.54 9.10 3.36
C LYS A 5 -14.58 8.64 2.25
N ARG A 6 -13.31 8.38 2.61
CA ARG A 6 -12.36 7.67 1.73
C ARG A 6 -12.79 6.22 1.63
N PHE A 7 -13.26 5.80 0.46
CA PHE A 7 -13.22 4.38 0.09
C PHE A 7 -11.85 4.12 -0.53
N LEU A 8 -11.05 3.28 0.13
CA LEU A 8 -9.96 2.57 -0.55
C LEU A 8 -10.60 1.62 -1.57
N LEU A 9 -10.93 2.14 -2.76
CA LEU A 9 -10.73 1.32 -3.94
C LEU A 9 -9.22 1.31 -4.21
N PRO A 10 -8.64 0.18 -4.64
CA PRO A 10 -7.28 0.19 -5.17
C PRO A 10 -7.22 1.30 -6.22
N SER A 11 -6.25 2.20 -6.04
CA SER A 11 -6.12 3.49 -6.71
C SER A 11 -6.42 3.42 -8.21
N LEU A 12 -7.66 3.72 -8.52
CA LEU A 12 -8.14 4.18 -9.80
C LEU A 12 -8.88 5.46 -9.49
N LEU A 13 -8.72 6.45 -10.36
CA LEU A 13 -9.55 7.64 -10.39
C LEU A 13 -10.98 7.29 -9.96
N ALA A 14 -11.61 8.20 -9.24
CA ALA A 14 -13.05 8.39 -9.32
C ALA A 14 -13.41 8.70 -10.78
N LEU A 15 -13.36 7.70 -11.65
CA LEU A 15 -14.12 7.62 -12.87
C LEU A 15 -15.41 6.94 -12.44
N THR A 16 -16.47 7.74 -12.46
CA THR A 16 -17.83 7.29 -12.69
C THR A 16 -17.83 6.26 -13.82
N LEU A 17 -17.54 5.00 -13.51
CA LEU A 17 -18.20 3.89 -14.16
C LEU A 17 -19.67 4.17 -13.94
N GLY A 18 -20.35 4.59 -15.01
CA GLY A 18 -21.80 4.70 -14.99
C GLY A 18 -22.33 3.46 -14.28
N CYS A 19 -23.12 3.69 -13.23
CA CYS A 19 -23.96 2.68 -12.62
C CYS A 19 -24.83 2.08 -13.73
N LEU A 20 -24.32 1.10 -14.45
CA LEU A 20 -25.14 -0.01 -14.82
C LEU A 20 -25.52 -0.65 -13.48
N PRO A 21 -26.81 -0.77 -13.15
CA PRO A 21 -27.23 -1.50 -11.98
C PRO A 21 -26.70 -2.92 -12.18
N ALA A 22 -25.58 -3.23 -11.52
CA ALA A 22 -25.19 -4.60 -11.30
C ALA A 22 -26.29 -5.14 -10.39
N THR A 23 -27.33 -5.74 -10.99
CA THR A 23 -28.00 -6.85 -10.35
C THR A 23 -26.89 -7.76 -9.88
N ALA A 24 -26.65 -7.78 -8.56
CA ALA A 24 -25.67 -8.65 -7.95
C ALA A 24 -25.96 -10.06 -8.46
N ALA A 25 -25.15 -10.53 -9.41
CA ALA A 25 -25.08 -11.96 -9.68
C ALA A 25 -24.73 -12.58 -8.32
N ALA A 26 -25.49 -13.57 -7.89
CA ALA A 26 -25.25 -14.24 -6.63
C ALA A 26 -23.77 -14.66 -6.59
N GLY A 27 -22.97 -13.99 -5.77
CA GLY A 27 -21.55 -14.26 -5.66
C GLY A 27 -21.32 -15.68 -5.17
N GLN A 28 -20.23 -16.30 -5.61
CA GLN A 28 -19.85 -17.65 -5.15
C GLN A 28 -19.41 -17.64 -3.68
N VAL A 29 -19.05 -16.48 -3.13
CA VAL A 29 -18.65 -16.31 -1.73
C VAL A 29 -19.86 -16.09 -0.82
N ASP A 30 -20.00 -16.92 0.21
CA ASP A 30 -21.02 -16.75 1.25
C ASP A 30 -20.62 -15.68 2.29
N PHE A 31 -20.79 -14.41 1.91
CA PHE A 31 -20.49 -13.28 2.80
C PHE A 31 -21.38 -13.20 4.04
N ASN A 32 -22.62 -13.71 3.95
CA ASN A 32 -23.51 -13.76 5.12
C ASN A 32 -22.96 -14.74 6.16
N GLY A 33 -22.62 -15.95 5.74
CA GLY A 33 -22.01 -16.95 6.62
C GLY A 33 -20.69 -16.47 7.22
N LEU A 34 -19.88 -15.73 6.46
CA LEU A 34 -18.66 -15.08 6.98
C LEU A 34 -18.96 -14.03 8.05
N ALA A 35 -19.97 -13.18 7.84
CA ALA A 35 -20.38 -12.18 8.82
C ALA A 35 -20.91 -12.83 10.11
N GLU A 36 -21.73 -13.88 9.98
CA GLU A 36 -22.25 -14.65 11.11
C GLU A 36 -21.14 -15.29 11.94
N LYS A 37 -20.14 -15.89 11.28
CA LYS A 37 -18.95 -16.44 11.95
C LYS A 37 -18.20 -15.37 12.73
N PHE A 38 -17.94 -14.22 12.10
CA PHE A 38 -17.27 -13.09 12.75
C PHE A 38 -18.01 -12.66 14.03
N PHE A 39 -19.32 -12.39 13.90
CA PHE A 39 -20.14 -11.91 15.01
C PHE A 39 -20.30 -12.95 16.13
N LYS A 40 -20.32 -14.24 15.79
CA LYS A 40 -20.33 -15.33 16.77
C LYS A 40 -19.03 -15.41 17.57
N ALA A 41 -17.88 -15.16 16.92
CA ALA A 41 -16.58 -15.11 17.58
C ALA A 41 -16.39 -13.84 18.44
N HIS A 42 -17.18 -12.78 18.18
CA HIS A 42 -17.06 -11.47 18.83
C HIS A 42 -18.35 -11.07 19.57
N PRO A 43 -18.78 -11.83 20.60
CA PRO A 43 -19.98 -11.51 21.37
C PRO A 43 -19.78 -10.30 22.27
N VAL A 44 -20.81 -9.48 22.41
CA VAL A 44 -20.87 -8.39 23.40
C VAL A 44 -21.93 -8.70 24.43
N ASP A 45 -21.51 -8.79 25.70
CA ASP A 45 -22.37 -9.20 26.80
C ASP A 45 -23.64 -8.33 26.89
N GLY A 46 -24.79 -9.01 26.94
CA GLY A 46 -26.09 -8.36 27.12
C GLY A 46 -26.61 -7.57 25.92
N ARG A 47 -25.97 -7.64 24.75
CA ARG A 47 -26.41 -6.95 23.52
C ARG A 47 -26.51 -7.92 22.35
N SER A 48 -27.53 -7.73 21.52
CA SER A 48 -27.53 -8.37 20.21
C SER A 48 -26.38 -7.80 19.40
N VAL A 49 -25.70 -8.66 18.65
CA VAL A 49 -24.62 -8.20 17.79
C VAL A 49 -25.15 -7.14 16.83
N SER A 50 -26.41 -7.21 16.35
CA SER A 50 -27.07 -6.19 15.51
C SER A 50 -26.99 -4.77 16.09
N ASP A 51 -26.84 -4.63 17.40
CA ASP A 51 -26.90 -3.35 18.11
C ASP A 51 -25.50 -2.78 18.42
N VAL A 52 -24.43 -3.49 18.06
CA VAL A 52 -23.04 -3.09 18.31
C VAL A 52 -22.39 -2.56 17.05
N ALA A 53 -21.79 -1.37 17.15
CA ALA A 53 -21.01 -0.79 16.06
C ALA A 53 -19.69 -1.56 15.87
N LEU A 54 -19.21 -1.69 14.63
CA LEU A 54 -17.96 -2.42 14.38
C LEU A 54 -16.75 -1.80 15.09
N ASP A 55 -16.70 -0.48 15.24
CA ASP A 55 -15.64 0.21 16.01
C ASP A 55 -15.61 -0.26 17.47
N GLU A 56 -16.78 -0.51 18.06
CA GLU A 56 -16.93 -1.03 19.42
C GLU A 56 -16.47 -2.49 19.51
N LEU A 57 -16.79 -3.31 18.50
CA LEU A 57 -16.29 -4.69 18.42
C LEU A 57 -14.76 -4.72 18.34
N VAL A 58 -14.16 -3.89 17.48
CA VAL A 58 -12.70 -3.78 17.35
C VAL A 58 -12.10 -3.31 18.67
N ALA A 59 -12.62 -2.24 19.29
CA ALA A 59 -12.12 -1.75 20.56
C ALA A 59 -12.24 -2.79 21.70
N THR A 60 -13.25 -3.64 21.66
CA THR A 60 -13.50 -4.66 22.68
C THR A 60 -12.62 -5.89 22.49
N HIS A 61 -12.49 -6.40 21.27
CA HIS A 61 -11.89 -7.71 21.01
C HIS A 61 -10.46 -7.66 20.46
N TYR A 62 -9.93 -6.48 20.10
CA TYR A 62 -8.59 -6.34 19.54
C TYR A 62 -7.66 -5.65 20.54
N ALA A 63 -6.44 -6.17 20.65
CA ALA A 63 -5.36 -5.51 21.34
C ALA A 63 -4.89 -4.30 20.53
N LEU A 64 -4.48 -3.26 21.24
CA LEU A 64 -3.92 -2.04 20.68
C LEU A 64 -2.41 -2.02 20.85
N ALA A 65 -1.67 -1.82 19.76
CA ALA A 65 -0.28 -1.40 19.79
C ALA A 65 -0.19 0.03 19.24
N GLN A 66 0.21 1.00 20.07
CA GLN A 66 0.37 2.39 19.63
C GLN A 66 1.82 2.63 19.21
N ILE A 67 2.04 2.89 17.93
CA ILE A 67 3.37 3.20 17.38
C ILE A 67 3.28 4.52 16.63
N GLY A 68 3.83 5.58 17.22
CA GLY A 68 3.83 6.92 16.61
C GLY A 68 2.43 7.41 16.26
N ALA A 69 2.20 7.68 14.98
CA ALA A 69 0.92 8.15 14.45
C ALA A 69 -0.10 7.02 14.21
N ILE A 70 0.30 5.75 14.32
CA ILE A 70 -0.53 4.60 13.95
C ILE A 70 -0.95 3.81 15.20
N ASP A 71 -2.26 3.61 15.31
CA ASP A 71 -2.87 2.65 16.23
C ASP A 71 -3.06 1.32 15.49
N VAL A 72 -2.29 0.30 15.86
CA VAL A 72 -2.37 -1.03 15.23
C VAL A 72 -3.27 -1.92 16.08
N ARG A 73 -4.30 -2.49 15.45
CA ARG A 73 -5.31 -3.35 16.07
C ARG A 73 -5.09 -4.79 15.65
N PHE A 74 -5.01 -5.68 16.63
CA PHE A 74 -4.78 -7.10 16.42
C PHE A 74 -5.78 -7.95 17.22
N PRO A 75 -6.46 -8.94 16.62
CA PRO A 75 -7.49 -9.71 17.31
C PRO A 75 -6.89 -10.50 18.48
N ARG A 76 -7.43 -10.29 19.69
CA ARG A 76 -6.83 -10.84 20.92
C ARG A 76 -6.86 -12.36 20.99
N GLU A 77 -7.86 -12.98 20.35
CA GLU A 77 -8.00 -14.44 20.32
C GLU A 77 -6.77 -15.15 19.71
N PHE A 78 -5.98 -14.45 18.90
CA PHE A 78 -4.77 -14.98 18.27
C PHE A 78 -3.49 -14.75 19.09
N LEU A 79 -3.54 -13.99 20.19
CA LEU A 79 -2.34 -13.62 20.96
C LEU A 79 -1.76 -14.77 21.80
N ASP A 80 -2.49 -15.87 21.97
CA ASP A 80 -1.97 -17.07 22.63
C ASP A 80 -1.15 -17.96 21.67
N ASP A 81 -1.20 -17.71 20.36
CA ASP A 81 -0.35 -18.37 19.36
C ASP A 81 0.99 -17.65 19.22
N LYS A 82 2.08 -18.35 19.55
CA LYS A 82 3.43 -17.80 19.53
C LYS A 82 3.90 -17.40 18.13
N GLY A 83 3.57 -18.19 17.10
CA GLY A 83 3.97 -17.87 15.73
C GLY A 83 3.30 -16.59 15.27
N VAL A 84 2.01 -16.47 15.55
CA VAL A 84 1.22 -15.28 15.22
C VAL A 84 1.69 -14.03 15.98
N VAL A 85 2.12 -14.18 17.23
CA VAL A 85 2.73 -13.06 17.99
C VAL A 85 4.05 -12.62 17.38
N GLU A 86 4.90 -13.54 16.91
CA GLU A 86 6.16 -13.18 16.23
C GLU A 86 5.88 -12.45 14.91
N ASP A 87 4.95 -12.93 14.08
CA ASP A 87 4.53 -12.23 12.84
C ASP A 87 4.03 -10.80 13.14
N PHE A 88 3.32 -10.63 14.25
CA PHE A 88 2.84 -9.31 14.66
C PHE A 88 3.97 -8.41 15.18
N LYS A 89 4.95 -8.95 15.91
CA LYS A 89 6.16 -8.19 16.30
C LYS A 89 6.98 -7.74 15.09
N ASP A 90 7.10 -8.59 14.07
CA ASP A 90 7.75 -8.27 12.80
C ASP A 90 6.99 -7.17 12.05
N SER A 91 5.66 -7.23 12.08
CA SER A 91 4.79 -6.18 11.55
C SER A 91 5.02 -4.84 12.26
N LEU A 92 5.08 -4.81 13.59
CA LEU A 92 5.38 -3.58 14.34
C LEU A 92 6.80 -3.06 14.06
N THR A 93 7.76 -3.95 13.86
CA THR A 93 9.14 -3.59 13.48
C THR A 93 9.19 -2.91 12.11
N ALA A 94 8.42 -3.40 11.13
CA ALA A 94 8.26 -2.76 9.83
C ALA A 94 7.62 -1.36 9.96
N ILE A 95 6.61 -1.20 10.82
CA ILE A 95 5.98 0.09 11.08
C ILE A 95 6.97 1.09 11.71
N LEU A 96 7.82 0.65 12.64
CA LEU A 96 8.88 1.49 13.21
C LEU A 96 9.91 1.92 12.15
N ALA A 97 10.28 1.04 11.21
CA ALA A 97 11.19 1.39 10.11
C ALA A 97 10.61 2.49 9.22
N VAL A 98 9.31 2.41 8.93
CA VAL A 98 8.61 3.44 8.15
C VAL A 98 8.54 4.78 8.87
N HIS A 99 8.24 4.80 10.17
CA HIS A 99 8.25 6.05 10.94
C HIS A 99 9.64 6.69 10.96
N GLU A 100 10.70 5.91 11.10
CA GLU A 100 12.08 6.43 11.04
C GLU A 100 12.39 7.05 9.68
N LEU A 101 12.10 6.34 8.59
CA LEU A 101 12.27 6.86 7.22
C LEU A 101 11.46 8.14 7.00
N TRP A 102 10.25 8.20 7.56
CA TRP A 102 9.37 9.36 7.44
C TRP A 102 9.99 10.64 8.01
N LEU A 103 10.70 10.55 9.14
CA LEU A 103 11.38 11.71 9.73
C LEU A 103 12.50 12.24 8.83
N ASP A 104 13.22 11.34 8.16
CA ASP A 104 14.27 11.71 7.21
C ASP A 104 13.64 12.37 5.96
N TRP A 105 12.56 11.80 5.41
CA TRP A 105 11.87 12.34 4.23
C TRP A 105 11.16 13.67 4.48
N ILE A 106 10.49 13.84 5.63
CA ILE A 106 9.82 15.09 5.99
C ILE A 106 10.83 16.21 6.31
N GLY A 107 12.13 15.89 6.43
CA GLY A 107 13.14 16.86 6.86
C GLY A 107 12.89 17.35 8.29
N ALA A 108 12.67 16.41 9.21
CA ALA A 108 12.45 16.68 10.62
C ALA A 108 13.67 17.41 11.25
N PRO A 109 13.48 18.19 12.33
CA PRO A 109 14.58 18.88 12.99
C PRO A 109 15.67 17.89 13.48
N PRO A 110 16.98 18.15 13.24
CA PRO A 110 18.05 17.18 13.54
C PRO A 110 18.10 16.69 14.99
N GLU A 111 17.78 17.57 15.96
CA GLU A 111 17.70 17.20 17.37
C GLU A 111 16.57 16.20 17.64
N GLN A 112 15.41 16.38 17.00
CA GLN A 112 14.28 15.47 17.14
C GLN A 112 14.56 14.13 16.47
N VAL A 113 15.21 14.13 15.30
CA VAL A 113 15.65 12.91 14.61
C VAL A 113 16.60 12.11 15.50
N THR A 114 17.56 12.76 16.15
CA THR A 114 18.53 12.07 17.02
C THR A 114 17.86 11.38 18.21
N LYS A 115 16.91 12.06 18.87
CA LYS A 115 16.13 11.49 19.98
C LYS A 115 15.23 10.35 19.51
N ALA A 116 14.52 10.55 18.40
CA ALA A 116 13.65 9.53 17.82
C ALA A 116 14.42 8.27 17.42
N LYS A 117 15.64 8.40 16.85
CA LYS A 117 16.50 7.25 16.50
C LYS A 117 16.88 6.41 17.72
N ALA A 118 17.10 7.04 18.87
CA ALA A 118 17.32 6.30 20.13
C ALA A 118 16.07 5.51 20.55
N ASP A 119 14.90 6.17 20.51
CA ASP A 119 13.61 5.54 20.86
C ASP A 119 13.27 4.37 19.91
N PHE A 120 13.48 4.53 18.60
CA PHE A 120 13.28 3.44 17.63
C PHE A 120 14.23 2.27 17.87
N ALA A 121 15.51 2.53 18.16
CA ALA A 121 16.48 1.47 18.45
C ALA A 121 16.13 0.70 19.72
N GLU A 122 15.68 1.40 20.77
CA GLU A 122 15.20 0.81 22.02
C GLU A 122 13.99 -0.11 21.78
N LEU A 123 12.99 0.37 21.05
CA LEU A 123 11.78 -0.43 20.74
C LEU A 123 12.08 -1.65 19.88
N ARG A 124 12.92 -1.53 18.85
CA ARG A 124 13.32 -2.69 18.03
C ARG A 124 14.07 -3.73 18.87
N LYS A 125 14.96 -3.28 19.75
CA LYS A 125 15.69 -4.17 20.66
C LYS A 125 14.72 -4.90 21.60
N PHE A 126 13.74 -4.17 22.15
CA PHE A 126 12.69 -4.76 22.99
C PHE A 126 11.86 -5.79 22.23
N LEU A 127 11.27 -5.42 21.09
CA LEU A 127 10.46 -6.34 20.27
C LEU A 127 11.26 -7.59 19.90
N LYS A 128 12.52 -7.47 19.48
CA LYS A 128 13.35 -8.63 19.15
C LYS A 128 13.52 -9.62 20.33
N GLY A 129 13.61 -9.13 21.55
CA GLY A 129 13.84 -9.94 22.76
C GLY A 129 12.57 -10.37 23.51
N ALA A 130 11.46 -9.67 23.30
CA ALA A 130 10.23 -9.84 24.06
C ALA A 130 9.55 -11.19 23.76
N ARG A 131 9.00 -11.82 24.80
CA ARG A 131 8.27 -13.10 24.70
C ARG A 131 6.92 -12.95 25.40
N ALA A 132 5.85 -13.34 24.73
CA ALA A 132 4.51 -13.25 25.30
C ALA A 132 4.37 -14.16 26.53
N GLY A 133 3.73 -13.64 27.57
CA GLY A 133 3.34 -14.39 28.75
C GLY A 133 2.12 -15.29 28.53
N THR A 134 1.71 -16.00 29.57
CA THR A 134 0.46 -16.79 29.54
C THR A 134 -0.76 -15.88 29.63
N GLY A 135 -1.83 -16.19 28.89
CA GLY A 135 -3.07 -15.41 28.89
C GLY A 135 -2.96 -14.08 28.12
N ALA A 136 -2.12 -14.04 27.09
CA ALA A 136 -1.90 -12.86 26.25
C ALA A 136 -3.22 -12.38 25.59
N SER A 137 -4.14 -13.30 25.29
CA SER A 137 -5.48 -13.00 24.77
C SER A 137 -6.35 -12.13 25.68
N LYS A 138 -5.97 -11.92 26.94
CA LYS A 138 -6.71 -11.04 27.88
C LYS A 138 -6.26 -9.58 27.81
N ALA A 139 -5.06 -9.32 27.30
CA ALA A 139 -4.48 -7.99 27.30
C ALA A 139 -5.19 -7.06 26.30
N LYS A 140 -5.46 -5.82 26.72
CA LYS A 140 -6.05 -4.80 25.84
C LYS A 140 -4.98 -4.01 25.10
N ASN A 141 -3.81 -3.85 25.70
CA ASN A 141 -2.64 -3.29 25.04
C ASN A 141 -1.68 -4.43 24.69
N PHE A 142 -1.19 -4.45 23.45
CA PHE A 142 -0.29 -5.49 22.99
C PHE A 142 1.01 -5.54 23.80
N PHE A 143 1.55 -4.38 24.21
CA PHE A 143 2.80 -4.35 24.96
C PHE A 143 2.68 -4.99 26.34
N GLU A 144 1.49 -5.00 26.94
CA GLU A 144 1.23 -5.61 28.26
C GLU A 144 1.41 -7.14 28.27
N ILE A 145 1.43 -7.79 27.10
CA ILE A 145 1.66 -9.25 27.03
C ILE A 145 3.13 -9.62 27.30
N PHE A 146 4.04 -8.65 27.28
CA PHE A 146 5.47 -8.86 27.42
C PHE A 146 5.99 -8.40 28.78
N SER A 147 6.87 -9.20 29.38
CA SER A 147 7.66 -8.74 30.53
C SER A 147 8.61 -7.61 30.12
N GLY A 148 8.73 -6.55 30.91
CA GLY A 148 9.64 -5.44 30.61
C GLY A 148 9.00 -4.30 29.82
N ALA A 149 7.70 -4.37 29.51
CA ALA A 149 7.02 -3.33 28.72
C ALA A 149 7.11 -1.93 29.34
N GLN A 150 7.15 -1.84 30.67
CA GLN A 150 7.33 -0.58 31.39
C GLN A 150 8.67 0.11 31.07
N ASP A 151 9.70 -0.66 30.66
CA ASP A 151 11.02 -0.12 30.37
C ASP A 151 11.02 0.69 29.07
N VAL A 152 10.12 0.37 28.14
CA VAL A 152 10.00 1.04 26.84
C VAL A 152 8.80 1.98 26.73
N GLN A 153 7.97 2.07 27.78
CA GLN A 153 6.77 2.91 27.77
C GLN A 153 7.09 4.39 27.49
N GLY A 154 8.19 4.89 28.04
CA GLY A 154 8.63 6.28 27.79
C GLY A 154 8.99 6.54 26.32
N ALA A 155 9.61 5.57 25.63
CA ALA A 155 9.90 5.67 24.20
C ALA A 155 8.61 5.61 23.36
N LEU A 156 7.67 4.72 23.71
CA LEU A 156 6.35 4.65 23.09
C LEU A 156 5.60 5.97 23.20
N ASP A 157 5.55 6.55 24.41
CA ASP A 157 4.84 7.81 24.66
C ASP A 157 5.46 8.98 23.89
N ARG A 158 6.79 9.11 23.90
CA ARG A 158 7.50 10.17 23.14
C ARG A 158 7.26 10.08 21.64
N LEU A 159 7.35 8.88 21.06
CA LEU A 159 7.06 8.68 19.63
C LEU A 159 5.59 8.97 19.33
N ARG A 160 4.65 8.45 20.14
CA ARG A 160 3.21 8.69 19.98
C ARG A 160 2.90 10.19 19.98
N ASP A 161 3.33 10.88 21.04
CA ASP A 161 2.99 12.29 21.25
C ASP A 161 3.74 13.17 20.24
N GLY A 162 4.99 12.83 19.93
CA GLY A 162 5.83 13.54 18.95
C GLY A 162 5.26 13.52 17.54
N PHE A 163 4.82 12.35 17.06
CA PHE A 163 4.20 12.23 15.73
C PHE A 163 2.81 12.87 15.70
N ARG A 164 1.93 12.59 16.66
CA ARG A 164 0.54 13.10 16.64
C ARG A 164 0.43 14.61 16.81
N SER A 165 1.35 15.22 17.57
CA SER A 165 1.43 16.68 17.70
C SER A 165 2.16 17.34 16.53
N GLY A 166 2.92 16.58 15.74
CA GLY A 166 3.81 17.12 14.72
C GLY A 166 5.13 17.69 15.24
N SER A 167 5.34 17.75 16.57
CA SER A 167 6.56 18.32 17.16
C SER A 167 7.83 17.58 16.75
N MET A 168 7.76 16.26 16.54
CA MET A 168 8.88 15.47 16.06
C MET A 168 9.16 15.69 14.57
N MET A 169 8.12 15.92 13.76
CA MET A 169 8.23 16.14 12.32
C MET A 169 8.61 17.59 11.97
N GLY A 170 8.41 18.52 12.90
CA GLY A 170 8.57 19.96 12.66
C GLY A 170 7.50 20.53 11.72
N VAL A 171 6.35 19.85 11.61
CA VAL A 171 5.17 20.28 10.86
C VAL A 171 3.93 19.66 11.53
N THR A 172 2.83 20.42 11.60
CA THR A 172 1.57 19.93 12.19
C THR A 172 0.87 19.00 11.19
N PRO A 173 0.59 17.73 11.52
CA PRO A 173 -0.16 16.84 10.65
C PRO A 173 -1.61 17.32 10.51
N LEU A 174 -2.26 16.99 9.39
CA LEU A 174 -3.66 17.35 9.17
C LEU A 174 -4.60 16.68 10.20
N SER A 175 -4.30 15.45 10.60
CA SER A 175 -5.03 14.74 11.65
C SER A 175 -4.24 14.72 12.96
N THR A 176 -4.87 15.16 14.05
CA THR A 176 -4.35 14.94 15.41
C THR A 176 -4.76 13.59 15.99
N LYS A 177 -5.66 12.86 15.29
CA LYS A 177 -6.10 11.52 15.67
C LYS A 177 -5.15 10.47 15.10
N PRO A 178 -4.95 9.35 15.80
CA PRO A 178 -4.24 8.22 15.23
C PRO A 178 -4.98 7.72 13.99
N GLN A 179 -4.21 7.32 13.00
CA GLN A 179 -4.73 6.48 11.93
C GLN A 179 -4.73 5.03 12.41
N VAL A 180 -5.75 4.26 12.00
CA VAL A 180 -5.94 2.89 12.49
C VAL A 180 -5.55 1.90 11.41
N LEU A 181 -4.73 0.92 11.79
CA LEU A 181 -4.38 -0.22 10.96
C LEU A 181 -4.87 -1.50 11.65
N ILE A 182 -5.86 -2.19 11.07
CA ILE A 182 -6.28 -3.51 11.54
C ILE A 182 -5.49 -4.58 10.80
N VAL A 183 -4.87 -5.46 11.57
CA VAL A 183 -4.09 -6.57 11.04
C VAL A 183 -4.89 -7.86 11.21
N ALA A 184 -5.23 -8.49 10.10
CA ALA A 184 -5.86 -9.80 10.06
C ALA A 184 -4.78 -10.89 10.00
N PRO A 185 -4.66 -11.75 11.04
CA PRO A 185 -3.55 -12.71 11.14
C PRO A 185 -3.59 -13.78 10.06
N ASN A 186 -4.79 -14.18 9.64
CA ASN A 186 -4.99 -15.21 8.64
C ASN A 186 -6.07 -14.84 7.61
N ARG A 187 -6.15 -15.65 6.55
CA ARG A 187 -7.09 -15.42 5.44
C ARG A 187 -8.55 -15.47 5.89
N GLN A 188 -8.90 -16.42 6.76
CA GLN A 188 -10.26 -16.58 7.26
C GLN A 188 -10.73 -15.31 8.00
N HIS A 189 -9.94 -14.82 8.96
CA HIS A 189 -10.27 -13.64 9.73
C HIS A 189 -10.39 -12.39 8.85
N PHE A 190 -9.53 -12.25 7.82
CA PHE A 190 -9.63 -11.17 6.85
C PHE A 190 -10.97 -11.18 6.08
N MET A 191 -11.39 -12.36 5.61
CA MET A 191 -12.66 -12.53 4.90
C MET A 191 -13.89 -12.36 5.81
N GLU A 192 -13.82 -12.87 7.03
CA GLU A 192 -14.85 -12.72 8.06
C GLU A 192 -15.07 -11.25 8.44
N LEU A 193 -14.00 -10.49 8.64
CA LEU A 193 -14.09 -9.05 8.92
C LEU A 193 -14.71 -8.26 7.76
N ALA A 194 -14.37 -8.60 6.51
CA ALA A 194 -15.01 -7.98 5.35
C ALA A 194 -16.49 -8.36 5.20
N GLY A 195 -16.84 -9.62 5.49
CA GLY A 195 -18.22 -10.08 5.60
C GLY A 195 -19.00 -9.23 6.61
N ALA A 196 -18.46 -9.08 7.82
CA ALA A 196 -19.04 -8.26 8.88
C ALA A 196 -19.19 -6.78 8.48
N LEU A 197 -18.22 -6.21 7.77
CA LEU A 197 -18.29 -4.85 7.25
C LEU A 197 -19.44 -4.63 6.27
N GLY A 198 -19.58 -5.49 5.27
CA GLY A 198 -20.68 -5.36 4.29
C GLY A 198 -22.06 -5.66 4.91
N ALA A 199 -22.12 -6.48 5.96
CA ALA A 199 -23.35 -6.68 6.73
C ALA A 199 -23.78 -5.37 7.45
N ARG A 200 -22.81 -4.58 7.93
CA ARG A 200 -23.04 -3.34 8.69
C ARG A 200 -23.23 -2.10 7.85
N GLN A 201 -22.61 -2.05 6.68
CA GLN A 201 -22.60 -0.87 5.83
C GLN A 201 -23.33 -1.15 4.54
N GLU A 202 -24.65 -1.11 4.60
CA GLU A 202 -25.50 -1.36 3.44
C GLU A 202 -25.12 -0.50 2.23
N SER A 203 -24.84 0.79 2.43
CA SER A 203 -24.42 1.72 1.36
C SER A 203 -23.12 1.33 0.66
N SER A 204 -22.31 0.51 1.30
CA SER A 204 -20.96 0.15 0.86
C SER A 204 -20.79 -1.37 0.74
N ARG A 205 -21.88 -2.13 0.89
CA ARG A 205 -21.88 -3.58 0.90
C ARG A 205 -21.25 -4.14 -0.36
N SER A 206 -21.58 -3.58 -1.53
CA SER A 206 -21.02 -4.01 -2.82
C SER A 206 -19.50 -3.83 -2.95
N LEU A 207 -18.88 -2.99 -2.12
CA LEU A 207 -17.43 -2.82 -2.09
C LEU A 207 -16.74 -3.97 -1.35
N TYR A 208 -17.39 -4.49 -0.30
CA TYR A 208 -16.86 -5.55 0.55
C TYR A 208 -17.34 -6.94 0.13
N TRP A 209 -18.57 -7.04 -0.38
CA TRP A 209 -19.21 -8.28 -0.83
C TRP A 209 -19.06 -8.43 -2.32
N ASN A 210 -17.81 -8.64 -2.73
CA ASN A 210 -17.40 -8.86 -4.11
C ASN A 210 -16.48 -10.08 -4.14
N ASP A 211 -16.77 -11.06 -4.99
CA ASP A 211 -15.98 -12.30 -5.10
C ASP A 211 -14.49 -12.04 -5.38
N SER A 212 -14.15 -10.91 -6.02
CA SER A 212 -12.75 -10.54 -6.25
C SER A 212 -11.97 -10.26 -4.96
N LEU A 213 -12.66 -9.94 -3.85
CA LEU A 213 -12.05 -9.74 -2.52
C LEU A 213 -11.27 -10.96 -2.06
N ALA A 214 -11.66 -12.17 -2.49
CA ALA A 214 -10.92 -13.41 -2.23
C ALA A 214 -9.45 -13.34 -2.68
N ASN A 215 -9.12 -12.45 -3.62
CA ASN A 215 -7.75 -12.23 -4.12
C ASN A 215 -7.04 -11.02 -3.49
N TRP A 216 -7.71 -10.23 -2.65
CA TRP A 216 -7.15 -8.99 -2.09
C TRP A 216 -6.37 -9.28 -0.81
N THR A 217 -5.35 -8.47 -0.53
CA THR A 217 -4.59 -8.50 0.73
C THR A 217 -4.85 -7.30 1.63
N GLU A 218 -5.68 -6.36 1.17
CA GLU A 218 -6.08 -5.17 1.92
C GLU A 218 -7.46 -4.67 1.48
N PHE A 219 -8.09 -3.86 2.33
CA PHE A 219 -9.18 -2.95 1.99
C PHE A 219 -9.25 -1.81 3.01
N GLY A 220 -10.09 -0.80 2.78
CA GLY A 220 -10.29 0.29 3.73
C GLY A 220 -11.72 0.42 4.25
N TRP A 221 -11.84 1.01 5.43
CA TRP A 221 -13.09 1.28 6.12
C TRP A 221 -12.95 2.51 7.02
N ASN A 222 -13.71 3.59 6.80
CA ASN A 222 -13.73 4.77 7.68
C ASN A 222 -12.33 5.26 8.12
N GLU A 223 -11.43 5.54 7.15
CA GLU A 223 -10.02 5.93 7.41
C GLU A 223 -9.17 4.87 8.14
N THR A 224 -9.72 3.70 8.40
CA THR A 224 -9.01 2.51 8.86
C THR A 224 -8.56 1.69 7.67
N GLN A 225 -7.30 1.28 7.67
CA GLN A 225 -6.79 0.30 6.71
C GLN A 225 -6.86 -1.09 7.34
N VAL A 226 -7.34 -2.08 6.60
CA VAL A 226 -7.34 -3.49 7.01
C VAL A 226 -6.39 -4.25 6.09
N ILE A 227 -5.48 -5.02 6.67
CA ILE A 227 -4.46 -5.76 5.94
C ILE A 227 -4.43 -7.22 6.38
N ALA A 228 -4.19 -8.14 5.46
CA ALA A 228 -3.90 -9.54 5.76
C ALA A 228 -2.41 -9.76 5.97
N LEU A 229 -2.04 -10.71 6.83
CA LEU A 229 -0.66 -11.23 6.92
C LEU A 229 -0.41 -12.48 6.06
N GLN A 230 -1.40 -12.90 5.29
CA GLN A 230 -1.33 -14.03 4.37
C GLN A 230 -1.81 -13.61 2.98
N TYR A 231 -1.16 -14.15 1.95
CA TYR A 231 -1.69 -14.17 0.59
C TYR A 231 -2.84 -15.16 0.48
N PRO A 232 -3.79 -14.90 -0.44
CA PRO A 232 -4.70 -15.96 -0.88
C PRO A 232 -3.91 -17.09 -1.56
N PRO A 233 -4.39 -18.34 -1.49
CA PRO A 233 -3.81 -19.41 -2.28
C PRO A 233 -4.02 -19.15 -3.78
N LEU A 234 -3.22 -19.82 -4.61
CA LEU A 234 -3.22 -19.68 -6.07
C LEU A 234 -4.58 -19.84 -6.73
N LYS A 235 -5.38 -20.77 -6.21
CA LYS A 235 -6.78 -21.01 -6.58
C LYS A 235 -7.60 -20.94 -5.30
N PRO A 236 -8.10 -19.74 -4.94
CA PRO A 236 -8.92 -19.58 -3.73
C PRO A 236 -10.14 -20.49 -3.79
N ASN A 237 -10.33 -21.28 -2.74
CA ASN A 237 -11.62 -21.94 -2.51
C ASN A 237 -12.59 -20.86 -2.03
N LEU A 238 -13.55 -20.46 -2.88
CA LEU A 238 -14.50 -19.39 -2.55
C LEU A 238 -15.51 -19.79 -1.47
N THR A 239 -15.49 -21.05 -1.02
CA THR A 239 -16.32 -21.57 0.07
C THR A 239 -15.55 -21.83 1.37
N ASP A 240 -14.22 -21.82 1.33
CA ASP A 240 -13.36 -22.08 2.49
C ASP A 240 -12.09 -21.22 2.44
N PHE A 241 -11.94 -20.37 3.45
CA PHE A 241 -10.83 -19.44 3.60
C PHE A 241 -9.89 -19.80 4.75
N SER A 242 -9.99 -21.03 5.28
CA SER A 242 -9.08 -21.54 6.33
C SER A 242 -7.63 -21.63 5.85
N GLU A 243 -7.42 -21.79 4.53
CA GLU A 243 -6.10 -21.82 3.91
C GLU A 243 -5.62 -20.41 3.51
N GLY A 244 -4.36 -20.14 3.83
CA GLY A 244 -3.63 -18.94 3.41
C GLY A 244 -2.16 -19.23 3.23
N VAL A 245 -1.48 -18.42 2.43
CA VAL A 245 -0.05 -18.56 2.15
C VAL A 245 0.70 -17.47 2.91
N ALA A 246 1.63 -17.85 3.78
CA ALA A 246 2.44 -16.89 4.52
C ALA A 246 3.16 -15.92 3.56
N MET A 247 3.17 -14.63 3.89
CA MET A 247 3.69 -13.61 2.97
C MET A 247 5.20 -13.69 2.74
N ASP A 248 5.91 -14.31 3.67
CA ASP A 248 7.35 -14.57 3.65
C ASP A 248 7.73 -15.92 3.00
N SER A 249 6.75 -16.74 2.60
CA SER A 249 6.97 -18.07 2.03
C SER A 249 7.76 -18.08 0.71
N LYS A 250 7.62 -17.02 -0.10
CA LYS A 250 8.34 -16.86 -1.37
C LYS A 250 9.57 -15.97 -1.21
N GLU A 251 9.44 -14.90 -0.44
CA GLU A 251 10.46 -13.88 -0.24
C GLU A 251 10.62 -13.62 1.26
N PRO A 252 11.80 -13.79 1.87
CA PRO A 252 11.97 -13.70 3.33
C PRO A 252 11.50 -12.38 3.95
N THR A 253 11.48 -11.29 3.18
CA THR A 253 11.01 -9.97 3.64
C THR A 253 9.58 -9.64 3.21
N GLY A 254 8.85 -10.56 2.57
CA GLY A 254 7.54 -10.29 1.97
C GLY A 254 6.50 -9.76 2.95
N LEU A 255 6.43 -10.32 4.17
CA LEU A 255 5.59 -9.81 5.26
C LEU A 255 5.94 -8.37 5.61
N HIS A 256 7.23 -8.11 5.88
CA HIS A 256 7.76 -6.80 6.25
C HIS A 256 7.49 -5.75 5.16
N GLN A 257 7.72 -6.09 3.90
CA GLN A 257 7.46 -5.23 2.76
C GLN A 257 5.97 -4.88 2.64
N ASN A 258 5.08 -5.87 2.78
CA ASN A 258 3.63 -5.62 2.76
C ASN A 258 3.24 -4.65 3.87
N VAL A 259 3.61 -4.92 5.12
CA VAL A 259 3.22 -4.04 6.25
C VAL A 259 3.82 -2.64 6.12
N ALA A 260 5.09 -2.52 5.74
CA ALA A 260 5.75 -1.23 5.58
C ALA A 260 5.07 -0.35 4.51
N GLN A 261 4.66 -0.94 3.37
CA GLN A 261 3.94 -0.19 2.34
C GLN A 261 2.64 0.44 2.88
N ARG A 262 1.90 -0.31 3.71
CA ARG A 262 0.62 0.11 4.29
C ARG A 262 0.81 1.15 5.36
N ALA A 263 1.82 0.95 6.21
CA ALA A 263 2.19 1.92 7.22
C ALA A 263 2.56 3.27 6.58
N ALA A 264 3.30 3.26 5.45
CA ALA A 264 3.66 4.49 4.74
C ALA A 264 2.43 5.19 4.15
N VAL A 265 1.51 4.45 3.54
CA VAL A 265 0.22 5.00 3.07
C VAL A 265 -0.61 5.54 4.23
N THR A 266 -0.65 4.83 5.37
CA THR A 266 -1.34 5.26 6.58
C THR A 266 -0.75 6.56 7.13
N LEU A 267 0.58 6.73 7.09
CA LEU A 267 1.24 7.99 7.46
C LEU A 267 0.90 9.13 6.50
N CYS A 268 0.75 8.86 5.20
CA CYS A 268 0.23 9.87 4.26
C CYS A 268 -1.15 10.35 4.68
N TRP A 269 -2.05 9.45 5.09
CA TRP A 269 -3.40 9.82 5.52
C TRP A 269 -3.38 10.64 6.80
N HIS A 270 -2.51 10.26 7.77
CA HIS A 270 -2.33 11.02 9.00
C HIS A 270 -1.83 12.44 8.72
N THR A 271 -0.78 12.54 7.91
CA THR A 271 -0.03 13.79 7.71
C THR A 271 -0.75 14.73 6.76
N PHE A 272 -1.32 14.21 5.67
CA PHE A 272 -1.85 15.02 4.57
C PHE A 272 -3.36 14.87 4.36
N GLY A 273 -3.99 13.82 4.88
CA GLY A 273 -5.36 13.43 4.54
C GLY A 273 -5.64 13.54 3.04
N ASN A 274 -6.68 14.28 2.66
CA ASN A 274 -7.10 14.49 1.26
C ASN A 274 -6.25 15.46 0.44
N ALA A 275 -5.23 16.09 1.02
CA ALA A 275 -4.39 17.06 0.31
C ALA A 275 -3.37 16.38 -0.64
N LEU A 276 -3.00 15.12 -0.39
CA LEU A 276 -2.06 14.38 -1.22
C LEU A 276 -2.76 13.72 -2.42
N ASP A 277 -2.15 13.83 -3.59
CA ASP A 277 -2.59 13.10 -4.78
C ASP A 277 -2.46 11.57 -4.59
N PRO A 278 -3.49 10.76 -4.93
CA PRO A 278 -3.46 9.32 -4.72
C PRO A 278 -2.33 8.59 -5.47
N ALA A 279 -1.89 9.08 -6.64
CA ALA A 279 -0.74 8.50 -7.32
C ALA A 279 0.54 8.70 -6.51
N PHE A 280 0.73 9.88 -5.93
CA PHE A 280 1.84 10.15 -5.02
C PHE A 280 1.77 9.33 -3.73
N GLU A 281 0.58 9.16 -3.16
CA GLU A 281 0.36 8.32 -1.98
C GLU A 281 0.85 6.88 -2.21
N THR A 282 0.46 6.28 -3.34
CA THR A 282 0.93 4.93 -3.69
C THR A 282 2.43 4.87 -3.98
N ALA A 283 2.99 5.90 -4.61
CA ALA A 283 4.42 5.99 -4.89
C ALA A 283 5.23 6.04 -3.60
N ILE A 284 4.79 6.82 -2.61
CA ILE A 284 5.42 6.93 -1.28
C ILE A 284 5.50 5.57 -0.62
N GLY A 285 4.38 4.83 -0.59
CA GLY A 285 4.38 3.48 -0.04
C GLY A 285 5.38 2.56 -0.74
N GLN A 286 5.47 2.61 -2.07
CA GLN A 286 6.34 1.74 -2.84
C GLN A 286 7.83 2.06 -2.67
N VAL A 287 8.18 3.34 -2.73
CA VAL A 287 9.55 3.81 -2.58
C VAL A 287 10.03 3.64 -1.13
N ALA A 288 9.14 3.78 -0.13
CA ALA A 288 9.49 3.53 1.26
C ALA A 288 9.94 2.07 1.47
N VAL A 289 9.25 1.11 0.84
CA VAL A 289 9.65 -0.30 0.88
C VAL A 289 11.02 -0.51 0.24
N ILE A 290 11.28 0.10 -0.92
CA ILE A 290 12.58 -0.02 -1.61
C ILE A 290 13.70 0.61 -0.77
N ASP A 291 13.48 1.76 -0.15
CA ASP A 291 14.48 2.41 0.72
C ASP A 291 14.81 1.56 1.95
N ILE A 292 13.81 0.88 2.54
CA ILE A 292 13.99 0.09 3.76
C ILE A 292 14.58 -1.30 3.47
N TYR A 293 14.10 -1.96 2.40
CA TYR A 293 14.40 -3.38 2.13
C TYR A 293 15.19 -3.62 0.85
N GLY A 294 15.47 -2.58 0.05
CA GLY A 294 16.23 -2.65 -1.20
C GLY A 294 15.45 -3.12 -2.42
N GLU A 295 14.22 -3.59 -2.24
CA GLU A 295 13.33 -4.08 -3.30
C GLU A 295 11.87 -4.05 -2.84
N ASN A 296 10.93 -4.18 -3.77
CA ASN A 296 9.50 -4.19 -3.50
C ASN A 296 8.78 -5.28 -4.33
N ASN A 297 8.55 -6.41 -3.67
CA ASN A 297 7.83 -7.58 -4.16
C ASN A 297 6.31 -7.50 -3.91
N THR A 298 5.83 -6.48 -3.20
CA THR A 298 4.40 -6.29 -2.97
C THR A 298 3.66 -6.12 -4.29
N ARG A 299 2.40 -6.59 -4.37
CA ARG A 299 1.57 -6.44 -5.58
C ARG A 299 0.77 -5.14 -5.62
N SER A 300 0.89 -4.32 -4.59
CA SER A 300 -0.08 -3.30 -4.29
C SER A 300 0.20 -1.99 -4.99
N GLY A 301 -0.85 -1.34 -5.48
CA GLY A 301 -0.74 -0.19 -6.38
C GLY A 301 -0.37 -0.57 -7.82
N GLY A 302 -0.48 -1.85 -8.19
CA GLY A 302 -0.40 -2.40 -9.55
C GLY A 302 -1.46 -3.48 -9.79
N SER A 303 -1.19 -4.40 -10.71
CA SER A 303 -2.02 -5.55 -10.98
C SER A 303 -2.02 -6.56 -9.82
N GLY A 304 -3.23 -6.93 -9.39
CA GLY A 304 -3.46 -7.96 -8.37
C GLY A 304 -3.39 -9.40 -8.88
N ARG A 305 -2.94 -9.65 -10.12
CA ARG A 305 -2.86 -11.02 -10.65
C ARG A 305 -1.93 -11.90 -9.83
N SER A 306 -2.13 -13.22 -9.89
CA SER A 306 -1.15 -14.20 -9.39
C SER A 306 0.07 -14.29 -10.33
N ASN A 307 1.21 -14.75 -9.80
CA ASN A 307 2.51 -14.82 -10.47
C ASN A 307 2.73 -16.08 -11.32
N THR A 308 1.67 -16.81 -11.63
CA THR A 308 1.74 -18.14 -12.24
C THR A 308 0.59 -18.34 -13.22
N THR A 309 0.91 -18.81 -14.42
CA THR A 309 -0.06 -19.52 -15.25
C THR A 309 -0.19 -20.96 -14.75
N ASP A 310 -1.31 -21.62 -15.06
CA ASP A 310 -1.41 -23.06 -14.85
C ASP A 310 -0.26 -23.78 -15.57
N GLY A 311 0.25 -24.85 -14.95
CA GLY A 311 1.20 -25.74 -15.60
C GLY A 311 0.55 -26.34 -16.85
N MET A 312 1.11 -26.10 -18.02
CA MET A 312 0.60 -26.67 -19.26
C MET A 312 0.97 -28.16 -19.31
N THR A 313 0.02 -29.00 -19.73
CA THR A 313 0.32 -30.37 -20.12
C THR A 313 0.96 -30.35 -21.51
N ALA A 314 2.25 -30.69 -21.58
CA ALA A 314 2.94 -30.87 -22.85
C ALA A 314 3.32 -32.34 -23.02
N PHE A 315 3.07 -32.89 -24.21
CA PHE A 315 3.62 -34.19 -24.58
C PHE A 315 5.12 -34.03 -24.82
N ILE A 316 5.94 -34.67 -23.99
CA ILE A 316 7.40 -34.74 -24.19
C ILE A 316 7.69 -36.08 -24.87
N PRO A 317 8.12 -36.13 -26.14
CA PRO A 317 8.48 -37.38 -26.79
C PRO A 317 9.58 -38.11 -26.00
N GLY A 318 9.28 -39.32 -25.49
CA GLY A 318 10.15 -40.11 -24.60
C GLY A 318 9.90 -39.95 -23.10
N GLY A 319 8.95 -39.10 -22.68
CA GLY A 319 8.50 -38.96 -21.28
C GLY A 319 7.44 -39.99 -20.86
N ARG A 320 6.98 -39.92 -19.60
CA ARG A 320 5.88 -40.76 -19.09
C ARG A 320 4.61 -40.59 -19.93
N SER A 321 3.93 -41.69 -20.24
CA SER A 321 2.72 -41.76 -21.09
C SER A 321 1.51 -40.98 -20.55
N GLU A 322 1.56 -40.56 -19.28
CA GLU A 322 0.52 -39.77 -18.61
C GLU A 322 0.69 -38.25 -18.78
N GLY A 323 1.76 -37.81 -19.44
CA GLY A 323 2.13 -36.39 -19.52
C GLY A 323 2.79 -35.86 -18.24
N GLY A 324 3.66 -34.87 -18.38
CA GLY A 324 4.25 -34.15 -17.24
C GLY A 324 3.60 -32.79 -17.09
N LEU A 325 3.35 -32.35 -15.86
CA LEU A 325 3.06 -30.95 -15.56
C LEU A 325 4.35 -30.16 -15.75
N LEU A 326 4.39 -29.26 -16.73
CA LEU A 326 5.43 -28.24 -16.74
C LEU A 326 5.26 -27.34 -15.51
N PRO A 327 6.35 -26.91 -14.86
CA PRO A 327 6.26 -25.96 -13.78
C PRO A 327 5.59 -24.67 -14.29
N PRO A 328 4.83 -23.96 -13.44
CA PRO A 328 4.23 -22.69 -13.80
C PRO A 328 5.27 -21.75 -14.43
N THR A 329 4.98 -21.21 -15.60
CA THR A 329 5.78 -20.13 -16.19
C THR A 329 5.51 -18.82 -15.45
N ASN A 330 6.58 -18.07 -15.17
CA ASN A 330 6.45 -16.72 -14.62
C ASN A 330 5.78 -15.83 -15.67
N ALA A 331 4.57 -15.35 -15.38
CA ALA A 331 3.81 -14.41 -16.20
C ALA A 331 3.89 -12.98 -15.67
N ASP A 332 4.92 -12.66 -14.86
CA ASP A 332 5.13 -11.32 -14.35
C ASP A 332 5.40 -10.34 -15.49
N SER A 333 4.79 -9.17 -15.37
CA SER A 333 5.00 -8.06 -16.30
C SER A 333 6.47 -7.63 -16.32
N GLU A 334 6.92 -7.10 -17.46
CA GLU A 334 8.29 -6.61 -17.65
C GLU A 334 8.68 -5.51 -16.64
N TRP A 335 7.69 -4.77 -16.13
CA TRP A 335 7.89 -3.75 -15.10
C TRP A 335 8.34 -4.33 -13.76
N ARG A 336 8.23 -5.64 -13.54
CA ARG A 336 8.58 -6.30 -12.26
C ARG A 336 9.91 -7.04 -12.27
N VAL A 337 10.61 -7.10 -13.40
CA VAL A 337 11.82 -7.93 -13.57
C VAL A 337 12.89 -7.69 -12.50
N THR A 338 13.03 -6.46 -12.02
CA THR A 338 14.02 -6.09 -10.98
C THR A 338 13.44 -5.98 -9.58
N ALA A 339 12.15 -6.28 -9.38
CA ALA A 339 11.41 -5.99 -8.15
C ALA A 339 11.61 -4.55 -7.64
N GLY A 340 11.87 -3.59 -8.53
CA GLY A 340 12.09 -2.20 -8.15
C GLY A 340 13.43 -1.92 -7.45
N LYS A 341 14.42 -2.82 -7.50
CA LYS A 341 15.78 -2.58 -6.95
C LYS A 341 16.44 -1.28 -7.40
N ASP A 342 16.08 -0.83 -8.58
CA ASP A 342 16.54 0.40 -9.22
C ASP A 342 15.40 1.42 -9.35
N TYR A 343 14.40 1.34 -8.46
CA TYR A 343 13.18 2.15 -8.51
C TYR A 343 12.46 2.07 -9.86
N PHE A 344 12.57 0.91 -10.52
CA PHE A 344 11.99 0.61 -11.83
C PHE A 344 12.53 1.46 -13.00
N VAL A 345 13.66 2.15 -12.82
CA VAL A 345 14.23 3.05 -13.83
C VAL A 345 14.62 2.29 -15.11
N LYS A 346 15.27 1.14 -14.99
CA LYS A 346 15.69 0.32 -16.13
C LYS A 346 14.52 -0.19 -16.96
N PRO A 347 13.50 -0.89 -16.40
CA PRO A 347 12.36 -1.33 -17.20
C PRO A 347 11.60 -0.15 -17.82
N LEU A 348 11.45 0.98 -17.11
CA LEU A 348 10.84 2.20 -17.67
C LEU A 348 11.61 2.77 -18.86
N LYS A 349 12.94 2.84 -18.77
CA LYS A 349 13.79 3.27 -19.87
C LYS A 349 13.66 2.35 -21.08
N GLU A 350 13.62 1.03 -20.86
CA GLU A 350 13.42 0.04 -21.94
C GLU A 350 12.04 0.19 -22.59
N GLY A 351 11.00 0.36 -21.77
CA GLY A 351 9.63 0.65 -22.22
C GLY A 351 9.50 1.96 -22.98
N GLN A 352 10.20 3.02 -22.55
CA GLN A 352 10.27 4.31 -23.24
C GLN A 352 10.96 4.18 -24.59
N LYS A 353 12.07 3.45 -24.67
CA LYS A 353 12.76 3.17 -25.94
C LYS A 353 11.91 2.36 -26.90
N ALA A 354 11.14 1.39 -26.40
CA ALA A 354 10.20 0.63 -27.20
C ALA A 354 9.05 1.51 -27.72
N GLY A 355 8.47 2.33 -26.85
CA GLY A 355 7.46 3.33 -27.22
C GLY A 355 7.96 4.35 -28.25
N ALA A 356 9.20 4.81 -28.12
CA ALA A 356 9.84 5.72 -29.06
C ALA A 356 10.01 5.13 -30.47
N LYS A 357 10.20 3.82 -30.57
CA LYS A 357 10.37 3.13 -31.86
C LYS A 357 9.04 2.85 -32.56
N GLY A 358 7.99 2.55 -31.80
CA GLY A 358 6.72 2.08 -32.35
C GLY A 358 5.57 3.10 -32.31
N GLY A 359 5.56 4.01 -31.33
CA GLY A 359 4.47 4.95 -31.09
C GLY A 359 4.75 6.40 -31.50
N ALA A 360 6.01 6.85 -31.46
CA ALA A 360 6.37 8.23 -31.78
C ALA A 360 6.34 8.50 -33.29
N LYS A 361 5.64 9.56 -33.72
CA LYS A 361 5.59 10.01 -35.12
C LYS A 361 6.62 11.11 -35.40
N ALA A 362 6.96 11.90 -34.38
CA ALA A 362 7.94 12.98 -34.47
C ALA A 362 9.13 12.74 -33.51
N LYS A 363 10.24 13.48 -33.71
CA LYS A 363 11.46 13.29 -32.90
C LYS A 363 11.24 13.76 -31.46
N GLU A 364 10.47 14.80 -31.29
CA GLU A 364 10.10 15.46 -30.04
C GLU A 364 9.25 14.54 -29.16
N GLU A 365 8.54 13.60 -29.77
CA GLU A 365 7.67 12.65 -29.08
C GLU A 365 8.38 11.41 -28.53
N LYS A 366 9.65 11.19 -28.88
CA LYS A 366 10.37 9.96 -28.53
C LYS A 366 10.49 9.72 -27.02
N LEU A 367 10.33 10.76 -26.20
CA LEU A 367 10.45 10.65 -24.75
C LEU A 367 9.11 10.44 -24.03
N VAL A 368 7.98 10.57 -24.71
CA VAL A 368 6.65 10.59 -24.05
C VAL A 368 5.85 9.30 -24.23
N TYR A 369 6.31 8.36 -25.05
CA TYR A 369 5.61 7.10 -25.32
C TYR A 369 6.21 5.91 -24.57
N PHE A 370 5.35 5.04 -24.08
CA PHE A 370 5.70 3.75 -23.47
C PHE A 370 4.90 2.64 -24.14
N GLN A 371 5.55 1.50 -24.39
CA GLN A 371 4.89 0.33 -24.95
C GLN A 371 4.21 -0.47 -23.83
N LEU A 372 3.00 -0.94 -24.08
CA LEU A 372 2.30 -1.95 -23.28
C LEU A 372 2.14 -3.25 -24.07
N LYS A 373 2.02 -4.36 -23.37
CA LYS A 373 1.78 -5.69 -23.94
C LYS A 373 0.47 -6.27 -23.41
N SER A 374 -0.22 -7.05 -24.25
CA SER A 374 -1.33 -7.87 -23.77
C SER A 374 -0.81 -8.96 -22.84
N ASP A 375 -1.70 -9.58 -22.08
CA ASP A 375 -1.35 -10.61 -21.10
C ASP A 375 -0.61 -11.82 -21.70
N ASP A 376 -0.96 -12.21 -22.94
CA ASP A 376 -0.30 -13.27 -23.70
C ASP A 376 0.93 -12.77 -24.50
N THR A 377 1.26 -11.49 -24.35
CA THR A 377 2.33 -10.77 -25.06
C THR A 377 2.20 -10.70 -26.58
N SER A 378 1.10 -11.22 -27.14
CA SER A 378 0.89 -11.32 -28.59
C SER A 378 0.56 -9.98 -29.24
N LYS A 379 -0.12 -9.09 -28.49
CA LYS A 379 -0.49 -7.74 -28.93
C LYS A 379 0.34 -6.70 -28.18
N ARG A 380 0.47 -5.53 -28.82
CA ARG A 380 1.15 -4.37 -28.27
C ARG A 380 0.30 -3.12 -28.50
N THR A 381 0.37 -2.19 -27.55
CA THR A 381 -0.17 -0.84 -27.71
C THR A 381 0.80 0.17 -27.11
N TYR A 382 0.50 1.45 -27.21
CA TYR A 382 1.35 2.52 -26.68
C TYR A 382 0.51 3.49 -25.86
N VAL A 383 1.05 3.90 -24.71
CA VAL A 383 0.49 4.99 -23.91
C VAL A 383 1.43 6.19 -23.95
N ARG A 384 0.84 7.39 -23.90
CA ARG A 384 1.57 8.65 -24.03
C ARG A 384 1.37 9.49 -22.77
N ALA A 385 2.45 10.07 -22.26
CA ALA A 385 2.42 11.10 -21.22
C ALA A 385 1.69 12.38 -21.74
N PRO A 386 1.18 13.28 -20.87
CA PRO A 386 1.29 13.30 -19.40
C PRO A 386 0.50 12.20 -18.68
N PHE A 387 0.95 11.80 -17.50
CA PHE A 387 0.32 10.82 -16.63
C PHE A 387 -0.05 11.38 -15.25
N PHE A 388 0.35 12.61 -14.94
CA PHE A 388 0.07 13.24 -13.65
C PHE A 388 -0.83 14.46 -13.74
N GLY A 389 -1.50 14.71 -12.61
CA GLY A 389 -2.21 15.96 -12.34
C GLY A 389 -3.39 16.22 -13.25
N SER A 390 -3.81 17.48 -13.30
CA SER A 390 -4.90 17.94 -14.16
C SER A 390 -4.61 17.70 -15.64
N ALA A 391 -3.33 17.69 -16.04
CA ALA A 391 -2.92 17.42 -17.42
C ALA A 391 -3.21 16.00 -17.92
N ALA A 392 -3.37 15.02 -17.01
CA ALA A 392 -3.74 13.65 -17.35
C ALA A 392 -5.26 13.40 -17.29
N GLN A 393 -6.05 14.37 -16.83
CA GLN A 393 -7.51 14.22 -16.75
C GLN A 393 -8.13 14.04 -18.13
N GLY A 394 -9.10 13.13 -18.22
CA GLY A 394 -9.82 12.86 -19.47
C GLY A 394 -9.06 12.00 -20.48
N LYS A 395 -7.85 11.52 -20.14
CA LYS A 395 -7.15 10.55 -20.98
C LYS A 395 -7.87 9.22 -21.02
N GLU A 396 -8.04 8.69 -22.23
CA GLU A 396 -8.58 7.35 -22.43
C GLU A 396 -7.64 6.31 -21.84
N LEU A 397 -8.22 5.41 -21.04
CA LEU A 397 -7.53 4.23 -20.56
C LEU A 397 -7.32 3.25 -21.72
N PRO A 398 -6.27 2.43 -21.68
CA PRO A 398 -6.06 1.42 -22.70
C PRO A 398 -7.18 0.36 -22.67
N ALA A 399 -7.33 -0.36 -23.78
CA ALA A 399 -8.32 -1.44 -23.90
C ALA A 399 -8.12 -2.52 -22.81
N PRO A 400 -9.19 -3.23 -22.40
CA PRO A 400 -9.15 -4.16 -21.27
C PRO A 400 -8.01 -5.19 -21.31
N GLU A 401 -7.62 -5.67 -22.49
CA GLU A 401 -6.53 -6.64 -22.64
C GLU A 401 -5.13 -6.11 -22.28
N PHE A 402 -4.97 -4.78 -22.16
CA PHE A 402 -3.72 -4.11 -21.77
C PHE A 402 -3.78 -3.50 -20.37
N MET A 403 -4.95 -3.54 -19.71
CA MET A 403 -5.16 -2.86 -18.44
C MET A 403 -4.21 -3.39 -17.34
N THR A 404 -4.00 -4.70 -17.30
CA THR A 404 -3.07 -5.35 -16.37
C THR A 404 -1.67 -4.74 -16.46
N ASP A 405 -1.14 -4.65 -17.68
CA ASP A 405 0.20 -4.17 -17.94
C ASP A 405 0.30 -2.65 -17.74
N TYR A 406 -0.77 -1.92 -18.06
CA TYR A 406 -0.88 -0.48 -17.76
C TYR A 406 -0.81 -0.18 -16.26
N LEU A 407 -1.48 -0.97 -15.42
CA LEU A 407 -1.43 -0.78 -13.97
C LEU A 407 -0.02 -1.02 -13.42
N GLU A 408 0.70 -2.02 -13.92
CA GLU A 408 2.10 -2.27 -13.56
C GLU A 408 3.05 -1.21 -14.10
N PHE A 409 2.85 -0.76 -15.34
CA PHE A 409 3.56 0.37 -15.92
C PHE A 409 3.40 1.61 -15.02
N PHE A 410 2.15 1.95 -14.68
CA PHE A 410 1.87 3.15 -13.92
C PHE A 410 2.39 3.05 -12.48
N ARG A 411 2.39 1.84 -11.90
CA ARG A 411 3.07 1.53 -10.63
C ARG A 411 4.55 1.88 -10.70
N ALA A 412 5.26 1.32 -11.68
CA ALA A 412 6.67 1.59 -11.91
C ALA A 412 6.92 3.08 -12.16
N TYR A 413 6.13 3.70 -13.03
CA TYR A 413 6.25 5.11 -13.43
C TYR A 413 6.16 6.05 -12.22
N LYS A 414 5.17 5.84 -11.36
CA LYS A 414 4.96 6.60 -10.11
C LYS A 414 6.12 6.46 -9.14
N SER A 415 6.58 5.23 -8.91
CA SER A 415 7.74 4.96 -8.05
C SER A 415 9.02 5.63 -8.56
N ALA A 416 9.32 5.49 -9.85
CA ALA A 416 10.50 6.08 -10.47
C ALA A 416 10.43 7.61 -10.47
N PHE A 417 9.25 8.19 -10.69
CA PHE A 417 9.05 9.63 -10.63
C PHE A 417 9.30 10.17 -9.22
N LEU A 418 8.76 9.52 -8.18
CA LEU A 418 8.98 9.94 -6.80
C LEU A 418 10.46 9.82 -6.40
N HIS A 419 11.11 8.71 -6.76
CA HIS A 419 12.56 8.54 -6.58
C HIS A 419 13.35 9.65 -7.28
N TRP A 420 13.03 9.93 -8.55
CA TRP A 420 13.64 11.02 -9.30
C TRP A 420 13.42 12.37 -8.62
N LEU A 421 12.20 12.66 -8.18
CA LEU A 421 11.86 13.93 -7.55
C LEU A 421 12.70 14.16 -6.28
N ARG A 422 12.91 13.11 -5.49
CA ARG A 422 13.70 13.15 -4.27
C ARG A 422 15.20 13.26 -4.54
N GLU A 423 15.75 12.46 -5.44
CA GLU A 423 17.21 12.35 -5.64
C GLU A 423 17.77 13.29 -6.72
N PHE A 424 16.95 13.65 -7.70
CA PHE A 424 17.35 14.31 -8.94
C PHE A 424 16.41 15.46 -9.36
N GLY A 425 15.41 15.81 -8.55
CA GLY A 425 14.47 16.90 -8.81
C GLY A 425 15.11 18.29 -8.78
N ALA A 426 16.37 18.37 -8.36
CA ALA A 426 17.22 19.57 -8.38
C ALA A 426 18.61 19.24 -8.93
N ALA A 427 19.44 20.27 -9.09
CA ALA A 427 20.80 20.12 -9.62
C ALA A 427 21.71 19.28 -8.69
N LYS A 428 21.50 19.35 -7.38
CA LYS A 428 22.27 18.58 -6.37
C LYS A 428 21.34 17.72 -5.52
N PRO A 429 21.77 16.51 -5.09
CA PRO A 429 20.96 15.64 -4.24
C PRO A 429 20.48 16.31 -2.94
N VAL A 430 21.35 17.05 -2.26
CA VAL A 430 20.99 17.77 -1.02
C VAL A 430 19.88 18.81 -1.26
N GLU A 431 19.94 19.50 -2.40
CA GLU A 431 18.90 20.47 -2.78
C GLU A 431 17.59 19.74 -3.14
N ALA A 432 17.67 18.59 -3.81
CA ALA A 432 16.51 17.79 -4.16
C ALA A 432 15.80 17.22 -2.91
N HIS A 433 16.58 16.71 -1.94
CA HIS A 433 16.06 16.28 -0.63
C HIS A 433 15.39 17.42 0.13
N ALA A 434 16.01 18.61 0.15
CA ALA A 434 15.45 19.79 0.80
C ALA A 434 14.12 20.25 0.15
N LEU A 435 14.06 20.27 -1.18
CA LEU A 435 12.83 20.60 -1.91
C LEU A 435 11.74 19.55 -1.70
N PHE A 436 12.11 18.27 -1.63
CA PHE A 436 11.15 17.20 -1.35
C PHE A 436 10.56 17.31 0.06
N ALA A 437 11.40 17.56 1.07
CA ALA A 437 10.95 17.84 2.43
C ALA A 437 10.06 19.09 2.48
N GLN A 438 10.44 20.16 1.77
CA GLN A 438 9.61 21.36 1.65
C GLN A 438 8.25 21.07 1.01
N LEU A 439 8.20 20.26 -0.04
CA LEU A 439 6.95 19.83 -0.68
C LEU A 439 6.06 19.10 0.33
N LEU A 440 6.59 18.10 1.05
CA LEU A 440 5.79 17.35 2.01
C LEU A 440 5.25 18.24 3.13
N LYS A 441 6.08 19.14 3.70
CA LYS A 441 5.62 20.10 4.71
C LYS A 441 4.57 21.05 4.15
N GLY A 442 4.79 21.58 2.95
CA GLY A 442 3.84 22.45 2.26
C GLY A 442 2.48 21.79 2.05
N ILE A 443 2.44 20.49 1.72
CA ILE A 443 1.18 19.75 1.58
C ILE A 443 0.44 19.64 2.93
N ALA A 444 1.17 19.33 4.00
CA ALA A 444 0.60 19.24 5.34
C ALA A 444 0.06 20.60 5.83
N GLU A 445 0.82 21.68 5.62
CA GLU A 445 0.46 23.04 6.03
C GLU A 445 -0.67 23.63 5.21
N ALA A 446 -0.69 23.39 3.90
CA ALA A 446 -1.75 23.87 3.01
C ALA A 446 -3.09 23.18 3.33
N GLY A 447 -3.08 21.89 3.64
CA GLY A 447 -4.29 21.11 3.86
C GLY A 447 -5.28 21.26 2.69
N SER A 448 -6.47 21.81 2.94
CA SER A 448 -7.47 22.07 1.90
C SER A 448 -7.39 23.47 1.27
N ALA A 449 -6.45 24.32 1.69
CA ALA A 449 -6.33 25.70 1.21
C ALA A 449 -5.64 25.83 -0.15
N ALA A 450 -4.85 24.83 -0.55
CA ALA A 450 -4.23 24.74 -1.86
C ALA A 450 -4.32 23.31 -2.40
N THR A 451 -4.38 23.17 -3.71
CA THR A 451 -4.30 21.88 -4.40
C THR A 451 -2.87 21.34 -4.36
N PHE A 452 -2.73 20.02 -4.50
CA PHE A 452 -1.42 19.37 -4.61
C PHE A 452 -0.55 20.01 -5.71
N GLU A 453 -1.12 20.30 -6.87
CA GLU A 453 -0.39 20.90 -8.00
C GLU A 453 0.10 22.32 -7.71
N GLU A 454 -0.65 23.11 -6.93
CA GLU A 454 -0.23 24.44 -6.50
C GLU A 454 0.97 24.36 -5.55
N VAL A 455 0.93 23.45 -4.58
CA VAL A 455 2.06 23.24 -3.64
C VAL A 455 3.30 22.73 -4.37
N VAL A 456 3.13 21.83 -5.35
CA VAL A 456 4.23 21.37 -6.22
C VAL A 456 4.84 22.55 -6.97
N LYS A 457 4.01 23.39 -7.60
CA LYS A 457 4.46 24.57 -8.34
C LYS A 457 5.16 25.57 -7.45
N GLU A 458 4.67 25.77 -6.22
CA GLU A 458 5.32 26.64 -5.25
C GLU A 458 6.69 26.10 -4.81
N SER A 459 6.80 24.80 -4.57
CA SER A 459 8.04 24.17 -4.09
C SER A 459 9.10 24.13 -5.19
N TYR A 460 8.75 23.64 -6.39
CA TYR A 460 9.70 23.40 -7.48
C TYR A 460 9.77 24.52 -8.52
N LYS A 461 8.93 25.56 -8.39
CA LYS A 461 8.83 26.72 -9.31
C LYS A 461 8.41 26.37 -10.75
N VAL A 462 7.97 25.13 -10.97
CA VAL A 462 7.41 24.63 -12.23
C VAL A 462 6.22 23.72 -11.94
N PRO A 463 5.23 23.63 -12.85
CA PRO A 463 4.09 22.73 -12.66
C PRO A 463 4.51 21.25 -12.58
N LEU A 464 3.66 20.44 -11.96
CA LEU A 464 3.81 18.98 -11.92
C LEU A 464 3.87 18.40 -13.33
N SER A 465 2.90 18.77 -14.16
CA SER A 465 2.77 18.31 -15.55
C SER A 465 2.04 19.35 -16.41
N THR A 466 2.09 19.19 -17.73
CA THR A 466 1.46 20.06 -18.73
C THR A 466 0.90 19.22 -19.88
N ALA A 467 -0.15 19.70 -20.56
CA ALA A 467 -0.73 19.00 -21.72
C ALA A 467 0.31 18.82 -22.84
N ASP A 468 1.07 19.88 -23.11
CA ASP A 468 2.24 19.87 -23.98
C ASP A 468 3.50 19.67 -23.14
N LEU A 469 4.06 18.46 -23.19
CA LEU A 469 5.27 18.08 -22.46
C LEU A 469 6.54 18.64 -23.13
N GLY A 470 6.71 19.96 -23.07
CA GLY A 470 8.00 20.64 -23.23
C GLY A 470 8.84 20.56 -21.94
N GLN A 471 9.99 21.24 -21.83
CA GLN A 471 10.85 21.16 -20.63
C GLN A 471 10.32 21.90 -19.38
N ASP A 472 9.13 22.49 -19.47
CA ASP A 472 8.58 23.43 -18.49
C ASP A 472 7.72 22.77 -17.39
N SER A 473 7.88 21.46 -17.16
CA SER A 473 7.22 20.72 -16.07
C SER A 473 8.12 19.67 -15.44
N LEU A 474 7.79 19.24 -14.22
CA LEU A 474 8.53 18.18 -13.53
C LEU A 474 8.45 16.85 -14.28
N GLU A 475 7.26 16.45 -14.76
CA GLU A 475 7.08 15.22 -15.52
C GLU A 475 7.95 15.20 -16.78
N ALA A 476 8.05 16.32 -17.51
CA ALA A 476 8.89 16.37 -18.69
C ALA A 476 10.39 16.30 -18.38
N ARG A 477 10.84 16.95 -17.29
CA ARG A 477 12.24 16.84 -16.82
C ARG A 477 12.57 15.41 -16.41
N PHE A 478 11.64 14.72 -15.75
CA PHE A 478 11.75 13.30 -15.44
C PHE A 478 11.87 12.44 -16.70
N LEU A 479 11.01 12.64 -17.69
CA LEU A 479 11.04 11.87 -18.96
C LEU A 479 12.36 12.08 -19.72
N ALA A 480 12.91 13.29 -19.70
CA ALA A 480 14.22 13.60 -20.27
C ALA A 480 15.36 12.92 -19.50
N TRP A 481 15.31 12.95 -18.15
CA TRP A 481 16.26 12.24 -17.30
C TRP A 481 16.21 10.74 -17.55
N LEU A 482 15.01 10.14 -17.62
CA LEU A 482 14.81 8.72 -17.88
C LEU A 482 15.42 8.29 -19.22
N GLY A 483 15.22 9.11 -20.25
CA GLY A 483 15.79 8.86 -21.58
C GLY A 483 17.32 9.01 -21.64
N SER A 484 17.91 9.73 -20.69
CA SER A 484 19.37 9.93 -20.57
C SER A 484 20.09 8.83 -19.79
N LYS A 485 19.37 8.12 -18.90
CA LYS A 485 19.91 6.96 -18.21
C LYS A 485 20.20 5.86 -19.21
#